data_AF-A0A1M6MRX2-F1
#
_entry.id   AF-A0A1M6MRX2-F1
#
_cell.length_a   1.000
_cell.length_b   1.000
_cell.length_c   1.000
_cell.angle_alpha   90.00
_cell.angle_beta   90.00
_cell.angle_gamma   90.00
#
_symmetry.space_group_name_H-M   'P 1'
#
loop_
_entity.id
_entity.type
_entity.pdbx_description
1 polymer ?
#
loop_
_entity_poly.entity_id
_entity_poly.type
_entity_poly.pdbx_seq_one_letter_code
_entity_poly.pdbx_strand_id
1 'polypeptide(L)'
;MKDLRDRLSIPTPPLDGPSVKLLEDALLHSPTKTIQLEINKANYQLSREGRWFKFSLLTKKRTVKKSTLFETITELYNQAVHGQNWRIDQVVRI
;
A
#
# COMPACT_ATOMS: atom_id res chain seq x y z
N MET A 1 -27.16 11.40 17.75
CA MET A 1 -26.23 11.36 16.60
C MET A 1 -24.84 11.57 17.17
N LYS A 2 -24.02 10.53 17.21
CA LYS A 2 -22.62 10.57 17.63
C LYS A 2 -21.81 10.18 16.41
N ASP A 3 -21.08 11.11 15.86
CA ASP A 3 -20.27 10.94 14.67
C ASP A 3 -19.33 9.73 14.83
N LEU A 4 -19.62 8.66 14.08
CA LEU A 4 -18.82 7.44 13.97
C LEU A 4 -17.41 7.70 13.37
N ARG A 5 -17.08 8.94 13.03
CA ARG A 5 -15.80 9.36 12.47
C ARG A 5 -14.70 9.56 13.52
N ASP A 6 -15.04 9.51 14.80
CA ASP A 6 -14.10 9.71 15.92
C ASP A 6 -13.67 8.39 16.60
N ARG A 7 -13.88 7.24 15.94
CA ARG A 7 -13.14 6.02 16.29
C ARG A 7 -11.74 6.17 15.73
N LEU A 8 -10.91 6.89 16.49
CA LEU A 8 -9.47 6.70 16.61
C LEU A 8 -9.06 5.41 15.91
N SER A 9 -8.40 5.52 14.76
CA SER A 9 -7.84 4.41 13.99
C SER A 9 -7.01 3.56 14.94
N ILE A 10 -7.63 2.55 15.57
CA ILE A 10 -6.92 1.63 16.46
C ILE A 10 -5.86 1.02 15.54
N PRO A 11 -4.55 1.22 15.81
CA PRO A 11 -3.53 0.68 14.95
C PRO A 11 -3.73 -0.83 14.94
N THR A 12 -4.29 -1.34 13.85
CA THR A 12 -4.51 -2.78 13.74
C THR A 12 -3.14 -3.41 13.65
N PRO A 13 -2.84 -4.44 14.46
CA PRO A 13 -1.59 -5.13 14.32
C PRO A 13 -1.50 -5.70 12.89
N PRO A 14 -0.29 -5.82 12.34
CA PRO A 14 -0.12 -6.43 11.03
C PRO A 14 -0.60 -7.88 11.10
N LEU A 15 -1.52 -8.23 10.20
CA LEU A 15 -1.99 -9.61 10.07
C LEU A 15 -0.84 -10.54 9.65
N ASP A 16 0.16 -9.99 8.95
CA ASP A 16 1.44 -10.64 8.67
C ASP A 16 2.58 -9.62 8.82
N GLY A 17 3.26 -9.64 9.96
CA GLY A 17 4.37 -8.73 10.28
C GLY A 17 5.52 -8.78 9.24
N PRO A 18 6.01 -9.97 8.85
CA PRO A 18 7.09 -10.10 7.86
C PRO A 18 6.75 -9.46 6.50
N SER A 19 5.53 -9.67 6.00
CA SER A 19 5.06 -9.09 4.74
C SER A 19 4.97 -7.57 4.78
N VAL A 20 4.44 -7.04 5.89
CA VAL A 20 4.36 -5.58 6.09
C VAL A 20 5.76 -4.98 6.10
N LYS A 21 6.70 -5.62 6.81
CA LYS A 21 8.10 -5.20 6.85
C LYS A 21 8.74 -5.27 5.46
N LEU A 22 8.46 -6.31 4.67
CA LEU A 22 8.96 -6.44 3.30
C LEU A 22 8.50 -5.28 2.40
N LEU A 23 7.22 -4.88 2.50
CA LEU A 23 6.70 -3.71 1.79
C LEU A 23 7.36 -2.41 2.26
N GLU A 24 7.57 -2.28 3.57
CA GLU A 24 8.23 -1.12 4.17
C GLU A 24 9.68 -1.00 3.70
N ASP A 25 10.45 -2.08 3.78
CA ASP A 25 11.83 -2.16 3.31
C ASP A 25 11.91 -1.84 1.81
N ALA A 26 11.02 -2.41 0.99
CA ALA A 26 10.99 -2.11 -0.45
C ALA A 26 10.69 -0.62 -0.75
N LEU A 27 9.77 -0.01 0.00
CA LEU A 27 9.49 1.42 -0.07
C LEU A 27 10.69 2.27 0.39
N LEU A 28 11.36 1.87 1.47
CA LEU A 28 12.53 2.58 2.01
C LEU A 28 13.70 2.53 1.03
N HIS A 29 13.92 1.39 0.39
CA HIS A 29 14.96 1.15 -0.61
C HIS A 29 14.65 1.80 -1.97
N SER A 30 13.41 2.24 -2.20
CA SER A 30 13.05 2.98 -3.40
C SER A 30 13.54 4.43 -3.30
N PRO A 31 14.31 4.94 -4.28
CA PRO A 31 14.75 6.34 -4.29
C PRO A 31 13.56 7.30 -4.41
N THR A 32 12.49 6.88 -5.09
CA THR A 32 11.25 7.64 -5.27
C THR A 32 10.22 7.39 -4.18
N LYS A 33 10.55 6.55 -3.18
CA LYS A 33 9.59 6.03 -2.19
C LYS A 33 8.33 5.46 -2.83
N THR A 34 8.50 4.85 -4.00
CA THR A 34 7.44 4.26 -4.81
C THR A 34 7.82 2.87 -5.28
N ILE A 35 6.92 1.91 -5.13
CA ILE A 35 7.05 0.54 -5.60
C ILE A 35 5.80 0.14 -6.37
N GLN A 36 5.92 -0.84 -7.27
CA GLN A 36 4.77 -1.47 -7.91
C GLN A 36 4.54 -2.87 -7.37
N LEU A 37 3.27 -3.17 -7.14
CA LEU A 37 2.78 -4.41 -6.58
C LEU A 37 1.87 -5.06 -7.61
N GLU A 38 2.04 -6.35 -7.82
CA GLU A 38 1.05 -7.14 -8.54
C GLU A 38 0.21 -7.87 -7.50
N ILE A 39 -1.11 -7.65 -7.51
CA ILE A 39 -2.07 -8.33 -6.63
C ILE A 39 -3.14 -8.97 -7.51
N ASN A 40 -3.27 -10.30 -7.46
CA ASN A 40 -4.21 -11.08 -8.29
C ASN A 40 -4.14 -10.71 -9.78
N LYS A 41 -2.93 -10.54 -10.34
CA LYS A 41 -2.66 -10.13 -11.74
C LYS A 41 -3.07 -8.70 -12.09
N ALA A 42 -3.47 -7.89 -11.12
CA ALA A 42 -3.68 -6.46 -11.28
C ALA A 42 -2.46 -5.70 -10.76
N ASN A 43 -2.07 -4.64 -11.47
CA ASN A 43 -0.93 -3.81 -11.12
C ASN A 43 -1.37 -2.66 -10.21
N TYR A 44 -0.64 -2.47 -9.14
CA TYR A 44 -0.82 -1.41 -8.18
C TYR A 44 0.49 -0.66 -8.00
N GLN A 45 0.38 0.59 -7.59
CA GLN A 45 1.50 1.42 -7.20
C GLN A 45 1.30 1.82 -5.75
N LEU A 46 2.32 1.57 -4.93
CA LEU A 46 2.38 2.03 -3.56
C LEU A 46 3.45 3.11 -3.47
N SER A 47 3.05 4.32 -3.08
CA SER A 47 3.96 5.44 -2.85
C SER A 47 3.77 6.04 -1.46
N ARG A 48 4.84 6.56 -0.87
CA ARG A 48 4.78 7.31 0.39
C ARG A 48 4.76 8.81 0.10
N GLU A 49 3.65 9.46 0.44
CA GLU A 49 3.45 10.90 0.31
C GLU A 49 3.43 11.53 1.72
N GLY A 50 4.61 11.91 2.22
CA GLY A 50 4.78 12.44 3.57
C GLY A 50 4.45 11.41 4.66
N ARG A 51 3.34 11.66 5.39
CA ARG A 51 2.79 10.76 6.41
C ARG A 51 1.87 9.68 5.84
N TRP A 52 1.38 9.86 4.61
CA TRP A 52 0.35 8.99 4.02
C TRP A 52 0.95 7.97 3.06
N PHE A 53 0.32 6.81 2.98
CA PHE A 53 0.62 5.77 2.01
C PHE A 53 -0.45 5.76 0.94
N LYS A 54 -0.06 6.07 -0.29
CA LYS A 54 -0.96 6.10 -1.44
C LYS A 54 -0.88 4.80 -2.20
N PHE A 55 -2.02 4.15 -2.33
CA PHE A 55 -2.18 2.89 -3.04
C PHE A 55 -3.04 3.11 -4.28
N SER A 56 -2.44 2.96 -5.45
CA SER A 56 -3.04 3.30 -6.72
C SER A 56 -3.18 2.06 -7.59
N LEU A 57 -4.40 1.68 -7.95
CA LEU A 57 -4.63 0.69 -8.99
C LEU A 57 -4.21 1.28 -10.34
N LEU A 58 -3.39 0.55 -11.08
CA LEU A 58 -2.91 0.93 -12.41
C LEU A 58 -3.69 0.24 -13.52
N THR A 59 -3.82 0.91 -14.66
CA THR A 59 -4.28 0.29 -15.91
C THR A 59 -3.16 -0.52 -16.56
N LYS A 60 -3.48 -1.28 -17.62
CA LYS A 60 -2.46 -1.97 -18.45
C LYS A 60 -1.41 -1.02 -19.04
N LYS A 61 -1.77 0.26 -19.27
CA LYS A 61 -0.86 1.30 -19.75
C LYS A 61 -0.08 1.97 -18.59
N ARG A 62 -0.10 1.39 -17.39
CA ARG A 62 0.54 1.92 -16.16
C ARG A 62 0.07 3.32 -15.75
N THR A 63 -1.14 3.71 -16.15
CA THR A 63 -1.77 4.95 -15.69
C THR A 63 -2.62 4.69 -14.45
N VAL A 64 -2.73 5.67 -13.54
CA VAL A 64 -3.54 5.55 -12.33
C VAL A 64 -5.03 5.48 -12.69
N LYS A 65 -5.69 4.39 -12.33
CA LYS A 65 -7.14 4.18 -12.50
C LYS A 65 -7.93 4.63 -11.28
N LYS A 66 -7.45 4.27 -10.09
CA LYS A 66 -8.06 4.61 -8.80
C LYS A 66 -6.96 4.70 -7.76
N SER A 67 -7.07 5.64 -6.81
CA SER A 67 -6.15 5.76 -5.69
C SER A 67 -6.91 5.73 -4.36
N THR A 68 -6.27 5.17 -3.35
CA THR A 68 -6.74 5.17 -1.96
C THR A 68 -5.57 5.59 -1.07
N LEU A 69 -5.84 6.40 -0.06
CA LEU A 69 -4.84 6.83 0.92
C LEU A 69 -5.04 6.06 2.21
N PHE A 70 -3.93 5.68 2.82
CA PHE A 70 -3.86 4.95 4.08
C PHE A 70 -2.98 5.69 5.08
N GLU A 71 -3.34 5.66 6.36
CA GLU A 71 -2.56 6.27 7.43
C GLU A 71 -1.26 5.49 7.70
N THR A 72 -1.31 4.18 7.55
CA THR A 72 -0.18 3.28 7.81
C THR A 72 -0.05 2.20 6.75
N ILE A 73 1.17 1.73 6.55
CA ILE A 73 1.44 0.58 5.68
C ILE A 73 0.75 -0.70 6.17
N THR A 74 0.59 -0.83 7.49
CA THR A 74 -0.13 -1.93 8.11
C THR A 74 -1.60 -1.94 7.72
N GLU A 75 -2.26 -0.79 7.75
CA GLU A 75 -3.65 -0.67 7.33
C GLU A 75 -3.82 -1.01 5.85
N LEU A 76 -2.92 -0.48 5.01
CA LEU A 76 -2.88 -0.82 3.59
C LEU A 76 -2.74 -2.33 3.38
N TYR A 77 -1.79 -2.97 4.08
CA TYR A 77 -1.58 -4.40 3.96
C TYR A 77 -2.82 -5.18 4.39
N ASN A 78 -3.33 -4.89 5.59
CA ASN A 78 -4.47 -5.59 6.16
C ASN A 78 -5.73 -5.47 5.27
N GLN A 79 -5.96 -4.32 4.65
CA GLN A 79 -7.17 -4.08 3.85
C GLN A 79 -7.03 -4.49 2.37
N ALA A 80 -5.86 -4.31 1.77
CA ALA A 80 -5.71 -4.42 0.31
C ALA A 80 -4.81 -5.57 -0.16
N VAL A 81 -3.94 -6.10 0.70
CA VAL A 81 -2.89 -7.06 0.31
C VAL A 81 -3.07 -8.41 0.99
N HIS A 82 -3.41 -8.41 2.27
CA HIS A 82 -3.56 -9.61 3.08
C HIS A 82 -4.61 -10.56 2.48
N GLY A 83 -4.28 -11.87 2.47
CA GLY A 83 -5.14 -12.91 1.92
C GLY A 83 -5.25 -12.93 0.39
N GLN A 84 -4.55 -12.03 -0.32
CA GLN A 84 -4.47 -12.01 -1.78
C GLN A 84 -3.14 -12.60 -2.26
N ASN A 85 -3.10 -13.08 -3.51
CA ASN A 85 -1.83 -13.47 -4.11
C ASN A 85 -1.10 -12.21 -4.61
N TRP A 86 -0.03 -11.82 -3.92
CA TRP A 86 0.68 -10.58 -4.22
C TRP A 86 2.19 -10.76 -4.33
N ARG A 87 2.84 -9.87 -5.09
CA ARG A 87 4.30 -9.77 -5.20
C ARG A 87 4.73 -8.35 -5.52
N ILE A 88 5.99 -8.03 -5.22
CA ILE A 88 6.62 -6.80 -5.69
C ILE A 88 7.05 -7.01 -7.14
N ASP A 89 6.49 -6.24 -8.06
CA ASP A 89 6.79 -6.33 -9.50
C ASP A 89 8.04 -5.52 -9.86
N GLN A 90 8.10 -4.25 -9.43
CA GLN A 90 9.29 -3.42 -9.61
C GLN A 90 9.46 -2.39 -8.49
N VAL A 91 10.72 -2.05 -8.24
CA VAL A 91 11.08 -0.84 -7.49
C VAL A 91 11.32 0.28 -8.51
N VAL A 92 10.58 1.38 -8.42
CA VAL A 92 10.69 2.48 -9.39
C VAL A 92 12.01 3.22 -9.14
N ARG A 93 13.00 2.97 -10.01
CA ARG A 93 14.27 3.67 -10.07
C ARG A 93 14.15 4.83 -11.07
N ILE A 94 14.66 6.00 -10.70
CA ILE A 94 14.77 7.18 -11.56
C ILE A 94 15.91 6.95 -12.54
#